data_AF-A0A7J5XE57-F1
#
_entry.id   AF-A0A7J5XE57-F1
#
_cell.length_a   1.000
_cell.length_b   1.000
_cell.length_c   1.000
_cell.angle_alpha   90.00
_cell.angle_beta   90.00
_cell.angle_gamma   90.00
#
_symmetry.space_group_name_H-M   'P 1'
#
loop_
_entity.id
_entity.type
_entity.pdbx_description
1 polymer ?
#
loop_
_entity_poly.entity_id
_entity_poly.type
_entity_poly.pdbx_seq_one_letter_code
_entity_poly.pdbx_strand_id
1 'polypeptide(L)'
;METFVFLFSFSALGILYAMNSIPAFQEPYVILEIGIAVLVVVFLFYFLITRGNPPKDFLLYFPFTCVIDLGEPYLGTPYAIMMCYWDGIVHFIMYLVMISRITDRKGYRSLGLIWAGSLCANMSVFIAGIVAGKYGSEIRPAFWINFLFLLMPVWGAITLFTRPKDRPLIGGYNAQQAQSMKLIWRPTDLILVVLLIAAMAFTAIRGLVALDSPLEACSIYVKRYEPYLKDPVGYPRVMMLHLFFYGLPLLGAFVYGSQAWVHMDCQWAHIGGSLHPRTTAQFRIPNGVFWSVLVANLLYAATPILVALRVCNNPYFFLKIAPFPGQTGLPNSEEKDTKIKDK
;
A
#
# COMPACT_ATOMS: atom_id res chain seq x y z
N MET A 1 7.82 -9.68 22.94
CA MET A 1 8.64 -8.76 22.13
C MET A 1 7.77 -7.96 21.16
N GLU A 2 6.96 -8.63 20.33
CA GLU A 2 6.05 -7.98 19.36
C GLU A 2 5.06 -6.97 19.97
N THR A 3 4.51 -7.22 21.16
CA THR A 3 3.62 -6.27 21.87
C THR A 3 4.32 -4.99 22.31
N PHE A 4 5.56 -5.09 22.80
CA PHE A 4 6.35 -3.91 23.21
C PHE A 4 6.79 -3.08 22.00
N VAL A 5 7.15 -3.76 20.91
CA VAL A 5 7.43 -3.17 19.59
C VAL A 5 6.22 -2.40 19.07
N PHE A 6 5.03 -3.00 19.14
CA PHE A 6 3.78 -2.37 18.74
C PHE A 6 3.49 -1.11 19.60
N LEU A 7 3.57 -1.21 20.92
CA LEU A 7 3.35 -0.06 21.81
C LEU A 7 4.36 1.07 21.60
N PHE A 8 5.63 0.75 21.35
CA PHE A 8 6.66 1.74 21.05
C PHE A 8 6.36 2.50 19.74
N SER A 9 5.81 1.84 18.72
CA SER A 9 5.41 2.51 17.47
C SER A 9 4.32 3.58 17.66
N PHE A 10 3.40 3.42 18.63
CA PHE A 10 2.40 4.44 18.93
C PHE A 10 3.00 5.71 19.52
N SER A 11 4.22 5.67 20.07
CA SER A 11 4.91 6.88 20.51
C SER A 11 5.18 7.85 19.36
N ALA A 12 5.34 7.33 18.13
CA ALA A 12 5.52 8.14 16.94
C ALA A 12 4.31 9.06 16.70
N LEU A 13 3.07 8.58 16.90
CA LEU A 13 1.86 9.39 16.79
C LEU A 13 1.86 10.56 17.78
N GLY A 14 2.23 10.30 19.03
CA GLY A 14 2.28 11.33 20.07
C GLY A 14 3.31 12.42 19.74
N ILE A 15 4.50 12.00 19.28
CA ILE A 15 5.57 12.91 18.88
C ILE A 15 5.14 13.73 17.66
N LEU A 16 4.67 13.08 16.60
CA LEU A 16 4.21 13.72 15.37
C LEU A 16 3.03 14.68 15.61
N TYR A 17 2.08 14.30 16.47
CA TYR A 17 0.96 15.17 16.86
C TYR A 17 1.45 16.40 17.64
N ALA A 18 2.37 16.22 18.59
CA ALA A 18 2.94 17.32 19.35
C ALA A 18 3.71 18.29 18.46
N MET A 19 4.54 17.78 17.55
CA MET A 19 5.28 18.60 16.58
C MET A 19 4.35 19.36 15.62
N ASN A 20 3.24 18.75 15.20
CA ASN A 20 2.29 19.39 14.32
C ASN A 20 1.39 20.42 15.04
N SER A 21 1.21 20.29 16.35
CA SER A 21 0.27 21.12 17.14
C SER A 21 0.94 22.27 17.88
N ILE A 22 2.24 22.17 18.19
CA ILE A 22 2.99 23.15 18.99
C ILE A 22 3.88 23.97 18.05
N PRO A 23 3.64 25.30 17.89
CA PRO A 23 4.43 26.14 16.99
C PRO A 23 5.93 26.16 17.30
N ALA A 24 6.31 26.09 18.58
CA ALA A 24 7.71 26.04 18.99
C ALA A 24 8.45 24.78 18.50
N PHE A 25 7.72 23.70 18.23
CA PHE A 25 8.29 22.46 17.66
C PHE A 25 8.28 22.44 16.14
N GLN A 26 7.84 23.54 15.50
CA GLN A 26 7.89 23.72 14.04
C GLN A 26 9.12 24.55 13.62
N GLU A 27 9.96 24.97 14.56
CA GLU A 27 11.23 25.62 14.22
C GLU A 27 12.24 24.59 13.67
N PRO A 28 12.96 24.90 12.57
CA PRO A 28 13.84 23.94 11.90
C PRO A 28 14.90 23.30 12.81
N TYR A 29 15.44 24.09 13.76
CA TYR A 29 16.46 23.61 14.70
C TYR A 29 15.88 22.63 15.73
N VAL A 30 14.69 22.95 16.26
CA VAL A 30 13.99 22.11 17.25
C VAL A 30 13.53 20.80 16.61
N ILE A 31 13.11 20.86 15.36
CA ILE A 31 12.79 19.68 14.54
C ILE A 31 14.00 18.76 14.40
N LEU A 32 15.17 19.31 14.07
CA LEU A 32 16.40 18.55 13.94
C LEU A 32 16.79 17.87 15.26
N GLU A 33 16.71 18.60 16.37
CA GLU A 33 16.99 18.05 17.71
C GLU A 33 16.04 16.91 18.08
N ILE A 34 14.73 17.09 17.87
CA ILE A 34 13.74 16.05 18.12
C ILE A 34 14.00 14.84 17.20
N GLY A 35 14.33 15.07 15.93
CA GLY A 35 14.70 14.02 14.98
C GLY A 35 15.90 13.21 15.46
N ILE A 36 16.98 13.87 15.88
CA ILE A 36 18.18 13.20 16.43
C ILE A 36 17.83 12.42 17.70
N ALA A 37 17.07 13.01 18.62
CA ALA A 37 16.66 12.35 19.85
C ALA A 37 15.84 11.07 19.57
N VAL A 38 14.87 11.14 18.65
CA VAL A 38 14.07 9.99 18.22
C VAL A 38 14.97 8.92 17.61
N LEU A 39 15.91 9.29 16.74
CA LEU A 39 16.85 8.34 16.13
C LEU A 39 17.72 7.64 17.17
N VAL A 40 18.21 8.35 18.18
CA VAL A 40 18.97 7.76 19.28
C VAL A 40 18.12 6.77 20.07
N VAL A 41 16.87 7.12 20.40
CA VAL A 41 15.96 6.22 21.12
C VAL A 41 15.65 4.97 20.30
N VAL A 42 15.36 5.12 19.00
CA VAL A 42 15.13 3.99 18.08
C VAL A 42 16.37 3.11 17.98
N PHE A 43 17.56 3.71 17.87
CA PHE A 43 18.82 2.99 17.82
C PHE A 43 19.10 2.22 19.11
N LEU A 44 18.87 2.83 20.28
CA LEU A 44 19.00 2.15 21.57
C LEU A 44 18.00 0.99 21.70
N PHE A 45 16.76 1.20 21.27
CA PHE A 45 15.74 0.14 21.27
C PHE A 45 16.12 -1.02 20.33
N TYR A 46 16.61 -0.71 19.13
CA TYR A 46 17.16 -1.69 18.19
C TYR A 46 18.35 -2.46 18.79
N PHE A 47 19.29 -1.75 19.43
CA PHE A 47 20.45 -2.36 20.09
C PHE A 47 20.03 -3.31 21.22
N LEU A 48 19.02 -2.94 22.00
CA LEU A 48 18.46 -3.79 23.05
C LEU A 48 17.80 -5.06 22.49
N ILE A 49 17.10 -4.96 21.35
CA ILE A 49 16.48 -6.12 20.68
C ILE A 49 17.52 -7.04 20.04
N THR A 50 18.58 -6.47 19.45
CA THR A 50 19.58 -7.21 18.67
C THR A 50 20.77 -7.71 19.47
N ARG A 51 20.84 -7.40 20.78
CA ARG A 51 21.94 -7.71 21.71
C ARG A 51 22.36 -9.19 21.76
N GLY A 52 21.51 -10.12 21.27
CA GLY A 52 21.81 -11.55 21.19
C GLY A 52 22.19 -12.10 19.81
N ASN A 53 21.89 -11.42 18.70
CA ASN A 53 22.17 -11.87 17.34
C ASN A 53 22.11 -10.68 16.35
N PRO A 54 23.25 -10.08 15.95
CA PRO A 54 23.26 -8.97 15.01
C PRO A 54 22.81 -9.43 13.61
N PRO A 55 21.87 -8.72 12.95
CA PRO A 55 21.45 -9.07 11.61
C PRO A 55 22.54 -8.75 10.58
N LYS A 56 22.74 -9.67 9.63
CA LYS A 56 23.76 -9.57 8.56
C LYS A 56 23.29 -8.75 7.35
N ASP A 57 22.02 -8.37 7.30
CA ASP A 57 21.43 -7.68 6.15
C ASP A 57 21.64 -6.16 6.25
N PHE A 58 22.38 -5.57 5.30
CA PHE A 58 22.69 -4.13 5.26
C PHE A 58 21.45 -3.22 5.08
N LEU A 59 20.34 -3.79 4.63
CA LEU A 59 19.03 -3.11 4.45
C LEU A 59 18.48 -2.47 5.74
N LEU A 60 19.04 -2.81 6.91
CA LEU A 60 18.54 -2.42 8.23
C LEU A 60 19.29 -1.24 8.88
N TYR A 61 20.31 -0.68 8.24
CA TYR A 61 21.16 0.36 8.87
C TYR A 61 20.76 1.80 8.54
N PHE A 62 19.76 2.03 7.68
CA PHE A 62 19.39 3.38 7.31
C PHE A 62 18.26 3.91 8.21
N PRO A 63 18.52 4.92 9.05
CA PRO A 63 17.53 5.46 9.96
C PRO A 63 16.36 6.13 9.20
N PHE A 64 15.19 6.01 9.79
CA PHE A 64 13.99 6.81 9.52
C PHE A 64 14.35 8.30 9.55
N THR A 65 14.64 8.91 8.41
CA THR A 65 14.25 10.30 8.27
C THR A 65 12.84 10.28 7.73
N CYS A 66 11.86 10.18 8.63
CA CYS A 66 10.72 11.09 8.44
C CYS A 66 11.40 12.44 8.21
N VAL A 67 11.36 12.96 6.98
CA VAL A 67 11.90 14.28 6.71
C VAL A 67 10.94 15.22 7.42
N ILE A 68 11.17 15.38 8.71
CA ILE A 68 10.44 16.30 9.56
C ILE A 68 10.92 17.66 9.11
N ASP A 69 9.98 18.46 8.61
CA ASP A 69 10.06 19.88 8.24
C ASP A 69 11.49 20.47 8.17
N LEU A 70 12.29 20.06 7.18
CA LEU A 70 13.56 20.73 6.86
C LEU A 70 13.33 22.10 6.18
N GLY A 71 12.19 22.75 6.44
CA GLY A 71 11.78 24.01 5.81
C GLY A 71 11.32 23.86 4.35
N GLU A 72 11.00 22.65 3.91
CA GLU A 72 10.47 22.36 2.57
C GLU A 72 8.94 22.50 2.54
N PRO A 73 8.38 23.43 1.75
CA PRO A 73 6.97 23.81 1.85
C PRO A 73 5.97 22.71 1.44
N TYR A 74 6.43 21.63 0.79
CA TYR A 74 5.60 20.48 0.42
C TYR A 74 5.42 19.46 1.57
N LEU A 75 6.32 19.44 2.56
CA LEU A 75 6.21 18.54 3.72
C LEU A 75 5.08 18.93 4.67
N GLY A 76 4.74 20.22 4.73
CA GLY A 76 3.62 20.74 5.52
C GLY A 76 2.23 20.46 4.93
N THR A 77 2.16 19.78 3.78
CA THR A 77 0.89 19.48 3.11
C THR A 77 0.11 18.38 3.83
N PRO A 78 -1.23 18.42 3.79
CA PRO A 78 -2.10 17.35 4.32
C PRO A 78 -1.65 15.93 3.94
N TYR A 79 -1.33 15.73 2.66
CA TYR A 79 -0.94 14.43 2.13
C TYR A 79 0.40 13.96 2.75
N ALA A 80 1.41 14.83 2.78
CA ALA A 80 2.71 14.51 3.37
C ALA A 80 2.60 14.21 4.87
N ILE A 81 1.76 14.93 5.62
CA ILE A 81 1.53 14.66 7.05
C ILE A 81 0.90 13.28 7.24
N MET A 82 -0.15 12.93 6.49
CA MET A 82 -0.81 11.63 6.59
C MET A 82 0.11 10.48 6.18
N MET A 83 0.95 10.71 5.18
CA MET A 83 2.02 9.80 4.79
C MET A 83 3.00 9.57 5.94
N CYS A 84 3.53 10.64 6.55
CA CYS A 84 4.44 10.52 7.69
C CYS A 84 3.84 9.73 8.85
N TYR A 85 2.53 9.85 9.08
CA TYR A 85 1.83 9.03 10.08
C TYR A 85 1.82 7.55 9.68
N TRP A 86 1.55 7.24 8.41
CA TRP A 86 1.59 5.86 7.92
C TRP A 86 2.99 5.25 8.04
N ASP A 87 4.02 6.00 7.62
CA ASP A 87 5.41 5.56 7.69
C ASP A 87 5.85 5.34 9.15
N GLY A 88 5.55 6.29 10.03
CA GLY A 88 5.92 6.23 11.45
C GLY A 88 5.22 5.12 12.25
N ILE A 89 4.11 4.57 11.77
CA ILE A 89 3.35 3.53 12.46
C ILE A 89 3.44 2.21 11.70
N VAL A 90 2.84 2.15 10.51
CA VAL A 90 2.62 0.89 9.80
C VAL A 90 3.94 0.37 9.25
N HIS A 91 4.68 1.20 8.51
CA HIS A 91 6.00 0.78 8.00
C HIS A 91 6.97 0.51 9.14
N PHE A 92 6.91 1.28 10.23
CA PHE A 92 7.75 1.04 11.40
C PHE A 92 7.42 -0.29 12.10
N ILE A 93 6.15 -0.64 12.29
CA ILE A 93 5.74 -1.95 12.83
C ILE A 93 6.24 -3.08 11.91
N MET A 94 6.01 -2.96 10.60
CA MET A 94 6.45 -3.96 9.62
C MET A 94 7.96 -4.17 9.69
N TYR A 95 8.72 -3.07 9.81
CA TYR A 95 10.17 -3.10 9.95
C TYR A 95 10.63 -3.85 11.21
N LEU A 96 10.03 -3.55 12.36
CA LEU A 96 10.38 -4.24 13.61
C LEU A 96 9.99 -5.73 13.59
N VAL A 97 8.85 -6.08 12.96
CA VAL A 97 8.46 -7.48 12.76
C VAL A 97 9.45 -8.19 11.81
N MET A 98 9.90 -7.53 10.74
CA MET A 98 10.94 -8.07 9.85
C MET A 98 12.23 -8.35 10.61
N ILE A 99 12.70 -7.40 11.44
CA ILE A 99 13.89 -7.59 12.30
C ILE A 99 13.68 -8.79 13.23
N SER A 100 12.57 -8.85 13.94
CA SER A 100 12.27 -9.96 14.85
C SER A 100 12.27 -11.31 14.12
N ARG A 101 11.71 -11.37 12.90
CA ARG A 101 11.73 -12.58 12.06
C ARG A 101 13.14 -12.96 11.63
N ILE A 102 13.99 -11.99 11.30
CA ILE A 102 15.41 -12.22 10.95
C ILE A 102 16.16 -12.78 12.16
N THR A 103 15.98 -12.20 13.34
CA THR A 103 16.59 -12.67 14.60
C THR A 103 16.14 -14.11 14.92
N ASP A 104 14.87 -14.42 14.69
CA ASP A 104 14.30 -15.76 14.87
C ASP A 104 14.62 -16.75 13.72
N ARG A 105 15.38 -16.33 12.70
CA ARG A 105 15.65 -17.10 11.46
C ARG A 105 14.39 -17.60 10.74
N LYS A 106 13.29 -16.85 10.85
CA LYS A 106 12.03 -17.12 10.14
C LYS A 106 12.01 -16.37 8.81
N GLY A 107 11.28 -16.94 7.84
CA GLY A 107 11.03 -16.26 6.57
C GLY A 107 10.26 -14.95 6.78
N TYR A 108 10.72 -13.89 6.10
CA TYR A 108 10.09 -12.55 6.12
C TYR A 108 9.77 -12.04 4.71
N ARG A 109 9.92 -12.88 3.68
CA ARG A 109 9.81 -12.48 2.27
C ARG A 109 8.49 -11.79 1.95
N SER A 110 7.35 -12.38 2.30
CA SER A 110 6.03 -11.79 2.01
C SER A 110 5.83 -10.44 2.72
N LEU A 111 6.25 -10.33 3.99
CA LEU A 111 6.13 -9.09 4.74
C LEU A 111 7.05 -7.99 4.18
N GLY A 112 8.30 -8.34 3.85
CA GLY A 112 9.26 -7.42 3.26
C GLY A 112 8.87 -6.97 1.86
N LEU A 113 8.20 -7.83 1.08
CA LEU A 113 7.57 -7.43 -0.17
C LEU A 113 6.47 -6.40 0.14
N ILE A 114 5.43 -6.71 0.93
CA ILE A 114 4.36 -5.73 1.25
C ILE A 114 4.93 -4.38 1.71
N TRP A 115 5.95 -4.40 2.59
CA TRP A 115 6.65 -3.21 3.06
C TRP A 115 7.31 -2.44 1.91
N ALA A 116 8.11 -3.11 1.07
CA ALA A 116 8.83 -2.48 -0.02
C ALA A 116 7.87 -1.87 -1.07
N GLY A 117 6.77 -2.54 -1.41
CA GLY A 117 5.88 -2.03 -2.46
C GLY A 117 4.95 -0.93 -1.97
N SER A 118 4.56 -0.95 -0.69
CA SER A 118 3.89 0.20 -0.08
C SER A 118 4.85 1.40 -0.07
N LEU A 119 6.09 1.24 0.42
CA LEU A 119 7.05 2.34 0.42
C LEU A 119 7.37 2.86 -0.99
N CYS A 120 7.50 1.97 -1.99
CA CYS A 120 7.68 2.35 -3.39
C CYS A 120 6.49 3.13 -3.96
N ALA A 121 5.25 2.66 -3.74
CA ALA A 121 4.05 3.34 -4.22
C ALA A 121 3.94 4.74 -3.61
N ASN A 122 4.12 4.80 -2.28
CA ASN A 122 4.09 6.02 -1.52
C ASN A 122 5.12 7.06 -2.00
N MET A 123 6.39 6.66 -2.11
CA MET A 123 7.48 7.55 -2.57
C MET A 123 7.32 7.94 -4.04
N SER A 124 6.79 7.05 -4.89
CA SER A 124 6.52 7.37 -6.30
C SER A 124 5.46 8.47 -6.42
N VAL A 125 4.36 8.35 -5.67
CA VAL A 125 3.31 9.38 -5.64
C VAL A 125 3.82 10.68 -5.01
N PHE A 126 4.67 10.60 -3.99
CA PHE A 126 5.26 11.78 -3.35
C PHE A 126 6.14 12.57 -4.32
N ILE A 127 7.13 11.92 -4.93
CA ILE A 127 8.07 12.55 -5.86
C ILE A 127 7.30 13.11 -7.07
N ALA A 128 6.46 12.30 -7.70
CA ALA A 128 5.68 12.74 -8.85
C ALA A 128 4.66 13.84 -8.49
N GLY A 129 4.08 13.80 -7.29
CA GLY A 129 3.16 14.80 -6.79
C GLY A 129 3.81 16.17 -6.57
N ILE A 130 5.04 16.20 -6.06
CA ILE A 130 5.82 17.44 -5.91
C ILE A 130 6.09 18.05 -7.30
N VAL A 131 6.58 17.23 -8.23
CA VAL A 131 6.95 17.69 -9.58
C VAL A 131 5.74 18.12 -10.40
N ALA A 132 4.63 17.40 -10.32
CA ALA A 132 3.40 17.70 -11.08
C ALA A 132 2.51 18.77 -10.42
N GLY A 133 2.71 19.04 -9.13
CA GLY A 133 1.93 19.98 -8.35
C GLY A 133 2.50 21.40 -8.35
N LYS A 134 1.89 22.28 -7.56
CA LYS A 134 2.28 23.69 -7.42
C LYS A 134 3.73 23.91 -6.94
N TYR A 135 4.39 22.88 -6.40
CA TYR A 135 5.76 22.96 -5.91
C TYR A 135 6.82 22.58 -6.96
N GLY A 136 6.40 22.14 -8.15
CA GLY A 136 7.32 21.69 -9.21
C GLY A 136 8.22 22.80 -9.78
N SER A 137 7.84 24.07 -9.60
CA SER A 137 8.65 25.23 -10.00
C SER A 137 9.77 25.58 -9.01
N GLU A 138 9.71 25.10 -7.76
CA GLU A 138 10.63 25.45 -6.67
C GLU A 138 11.26 24.20 -6.05
N ILE A 139 11.88 23.36 -6.88
CA ILE A 139 12.54 22.14 -6.43
C ILE A 139 13.87 22.49 -5.74
N ARG A 140 13.90 22.35 -4.43
CA ARG A 140 15.10 22.56 -3.61
C ARG A 140 16.02 21.34 -3.62
N PRO A 141 17.33 21.49 -3.34
CA PRO A 141 18.28 20.36 -3.37
C PRO A 141 17.90 19.18 -2.45
N ALA A 142 17.25 19.42 -1.32
CA ALA A 142 16.79 18.38 -0.40
C ALA A 142 15.78 17.41 -1.04
N PHE A 143 15.08 17.84 -2.09
CA PHE A 143 14.17 16.98 -2.86
C PHE A 143 14.84 15.71 -3.38
N TRP A 144 16.11 15.79 -3.78
CA TRP A 144 16.84 14.64 -4.36
C TRP A 144 17.05 13.50 -3.37
N ILE A 145 17.02 13.79 -2.07
CA ILE A 145 17.10 12.77 -1.01
C ILE A 145 15.91 11.80 -1.12
N ASN A 146 14.74 12.26 -1.56
CA ASN A 146 13.56 11.40 -1.76
C ASN A 146 13.81 10.27 -2.78
N PHE A 147 14.65 10.50 -3.79
CA PHE A 147 15.02 9.43 -4.74
C PHE A 147 15.86 8.34 -4.09
N LEU A 148 16.74 8.68 -3.14
CA LEU A 148 17.47 7.67 -2.36
C LEU A 148 16.50 6.82 -1.55
N PHE A 149 15.47 7.43 -0.96
CA PHE A 149 14.39 6.73 -0.26
C PHE A 149 13.51 5.87 -1.16
N LEU A 150 13.42 6.18 -2.46
CA LEU A 150 12.74 5.32 -3.44
C LEU A 150 13.64 4.16 -3.90
N LEU A 151 14.93 4.39 -4.10
CA LEU A 151 15.86 3.36 -4.60
C LEU A 151 16.05 2.22 -3.60
N MET A 152 16.03 2.51 -2.30
CA MET A 152 16.21 1.51 -1.25
C MET A 152 15.12 0.42 -1.21
N PRO A 153 13.81 0.74 -1.16
CA PRO A 153 12.77 -0.28 -1.23
C PRO A 153 12.73 -0.99 -2.59
N VAL A 154 13.12 -0.34 -3.69
CA VAL A 154 13.27 -1.01 -5.00
C VAL A 154 14.37 -2.08 -4.91
N TRP A 155 15.53 -1.73 -4.35
CA TRP A 155 16.61 -2.70 -4.11
C TRP A 155 16.16 -3.82 -3.16
N GLY A 156 15.48 -3.48 -2.06
CA GLY A 156 14.89 -4.44 -1.14
C GLY A 156 13.91 -5.39 -1.82
N ALA A 157 13.03 -4.88 -2.69
CA ALA A 157 12.10 -5.69 -3.48
C ALA A 157 12.85 -6.65 -4.41
N ILE A 158 13.83 -6.16 -5.18
CA ILE A 158 14.64 -7.00 -6.09
C ILE A 158 15.32 -8.13 -5.32
N THR A 159 15.97 -7.83 -4.19
CA THR A 159 16.64 -8.84 -3.37
C THR A 159 15.69 -9.86 -2.76
N LEU A 160 14.45 -9.47 -2.42
CA LEU A 160 13.43 -10.40 -1.92
C LEU A 160 12.79 -11.23 -3.03
N PHE A 161 12.66 -10.68 -4.24
CA PHE A 161 12.15 -11.40 -5.40
C PHE A 161 13.11 -12.48 -5.89
N THR A 162 14.43 -12.23 -5.84
CA THR A 162 15.45 -13.21 -6.21
C THR A 162 15.58 -14.37 -5.22
N ARG A 163 15.05 -14.23 -4.00
CA ARG A 163 14.99 -15.33 -3.03
C ARG A 163 13.96 -16.37 -3.46
N PRO A 164 14.27 -17.68 -3.31
CA PRO A 164 13.33 -18.74 -3.63
C PRO A 164 12.03 -18.57 -2.84
N LYS A 165 10.90 -18.76 -3.53
CA LYS A 165 9.58 -18.77 -2.89
C LYS A 165 9.49 -20.01 -2.00
N ASP A 166 8.92 -19.86 -0.80
CA ASP A 166 8.56 -21.01 0.02
C ASP A 166 7.67 -21.95 -0.80
N ARG A 167 7.90 -23.26 -0.67
CA ARG A 167 7.36 -24.29 -1.57
C ARG A 167 5.86 -24.07 -1.83
N PRO A 168 5.40 -24.13 -3.10
CA PRO A 168 3.98 -23.99 -3.38
C PRO A 168 3.22 -25.10 -2.64
N LEU A 169 2.19 -24.71 -1.89
CA LEU A 169 1.24 -25.67 -1.35
C LEU A 169 0.58 -26.37 -2.55
N ILE A 170 0.78 -27.68 -2.67
CA ILE A 170 0.17 -28.47 -3.73
C ILE A 170 -1.23 -28.85 -3.28
N GLY A 171 -2.22 -28.52 -4.09
CA GLY A 171 -3.62 -28.84 -3.83
C GLY A 171 -3.92 -30.28 -4.19
N GLY A 172 -4.44 -31.05 -3.24
CA GLY A 172 -4.99 -32.39 -3.47
C GLY A 172 -6.48 -32.35 -3.85
N TYR A 173 -7.22 -33.39 -3.47
CA TYR A 173 -8.65 -33.56 -3.78
C TYR A 173 -9.52 -32.34 -3.44
N ASN A 174 -9.27 -31.69 -2.30
CA ASN A 174 -10.05 -30.52 -1.85
C ASN A 174 -9.87 -29.29 -2.76
N ALA A 175 -8.71 -29.14 -3.43
CA ALA A 175 -8.48 -28.06 -4.39
C ALA A 175 -9.25 -28.29 -5.70
N GLN A 176 -9.32 -29.55 -6.15
CA GLN A 176 -10.11 -29.94 -7.31
C GLN A 176 -11.62 -29.81 -7.07
N GLN A 177 -12.09 -30.25 -5.90
CA GLN A 177 -13.49 -30.05 -5.52
C GLN A 177 -13.82 -28.57 -5.39
N ALA A 178 -12.92 -27.76 -4.83
CA ALA A 178 -13.08 -26.32 -4.84
C ALA A 178 -13.21 -25.82 -6.29
N GLN A 179 -12.21 -25.99 -7.15
CA GLN A 179 -12.20 -25.42 -8.51
C GLN A 179 -13.36 -25.88 -9.40
N SER A 180 -13.95 -27.06 -9.15
CA SER A 180 -15.12 -27.57 -9.91
C SER A 180 -16.46 -26.94 -9.51
N MET A 181 -16.55 -26.27 -8.35
CA MET A 181 -17.79 -25.62 -7.91
C MET A 181 -18.01 -24.31 -8.67
N LYS A 182 -19.20 -24.13 -9.27
CA LYS A 182 -19.59 -22.87 -9.91
C LYS A 182 -19.61 -21.71 -8.90
N LEU A 183 -19.30 -20.50 -9.36
CA LEU A 183 -19.24 -19.29 -8.53
C LEU A 183 -20.52 -19.00 -7.73
N ILE A 184 -21.70 -19.35 -8.27
CA ILE A 184 -22.99 -19.12 -7.62
C ILE A 184 -23.16 -19.91 -6.31
N TRP A 185 -22.44 -21.04 -6.18
CA TRP A 185 -22.42 -21.87 -4.97
C TRP A 185 -21.37 -21.39 -3.96
N ARG A 186 -20.74 -20.24 -4.22
CA ARG A 186 -19.71 -19.60 -3.39
C ARG A 186 -20.10 -18.14 -3.13
N PRO A 187 -21.09 -17.89 -2.26
CA PRO A 187 -21.65 -16.55 -2.08
C PRO A 187 -20.61 -15.51 -1.62
N THR A 188 -19.63 -15.92 -0.81
CA THR A 188 -18.51 -15.05 -0.40
C THR A 188 -17.62 -14.65 -1.57
N ASP A 189 -17.26 -15.60 -2.43
CA ASP A 189 -16.43 -15.31 -3.61
C ASP A 189 -17.20 -14.43 -4.61
N LEU A 190 -18.51 -14.64 -4.76
CA LEU A 190 -19.38 -13.79 -5.59
C LEU A 190 -19.43 -12.34 -5.07
N ILE A 191 -19.64 -12.14 -3.77
CA ILE A 191 -19.64 -10.79 -3.16
C ILE A 191 -18.29 -10.10 -3.37
N LEU A 192 -17.18 -10.82 -3.18
CA LEU A 192 -15.84 -10.27 -3.39
C LEU A 192 -15.58 -9.89 -4.86
N VAL A 193 -16.06 -10.68 -5.82
CA VAL A 193 -15.98 -10.34 -7.25
C VAL A 193 -16.79 -9.08 -7.56
N VAL A 194 -18.01 -8.96 -7.03
CA VAL A 194 -18.83 -7.75 -7.21
C VAL A 194 -18.15 -6.52 -6.61
N LEU A 195 -17.58 -6.65 -5.40
CA LEU A 195 -16.81 -5.58 -4.76
C LEU A 195 -15.57 -5.20 -5.57
N LEU A 196 -14.85 -6.18 -6.14
CA LEU A 196 -13.70 -5.94 -7.01
C LEU A 196 -14.10 -5.19 -8.29
N ILE A 197 -15.19 -5.59 -8.94
CA ILE A 197 -15.70 -4.90 -10.14
C ILE A 197 -16.10 -3.46 -9.79
N ALA A 198 -16.79 -3.26 -8.66
CA ALA A 198 -17.14 -1.93 -8.18
C ALA A 198 -15.90 -1.09 -7.88
N ALA A 199 -14.88 -1.67 -7.23
CA ALA A 199 -13.60 -1.02 -6.96
C ALA A 199 -12.89 -0.63 -8.26
N MET A 200 -12.80 -1.54 -9.24
CA MET A 200 -12.20 -1.28 -10.54
C MET A 200 -12.92 -0.15 -11.29
N ALA A 201 -14.26 -0.15 -11.32
CA ALA A 201 -15.05 0.93 -11.91
C ALA A 201 -14.79 2.26 -11.20
N PHE A 202 -14.71 2.25 -9.87
CA PHE A 202 -14.42 3.43 -9.07
C PHE A 202 -13.01 3.99 -9.34
N THR A 203 -11.98 3.13 -9.42
CA THR A 203 -10.63 3.51 -9.81
C THR A 203 -10.61 4.08 -11.23
N ALA A 204 -11.36 3.50 -12.16
CA ALA A 204 -11.43 3.97 -13.54
C ALA A 204 -12.02 5.38 -13.65
N ILE A 205 -13.14 5.64 -12.96
CA ILE A 205 -13.76 6.97 -12.93
C ILE A 205 -12.78 8.01 -12.36
N ARG A 206 -12.12 7.69 -11.24
CA ARG A 206 -11.12 8.57 -10.61
C ARG A 206 -9.89 8.82 -11.48
N GLY A 207 -9.43 7.79 -12.20
CA GLY A 207 -8.34 7.92 -13.18
C GLY A 207 -8.71 8.82 -14.34
N LEU A 208 -9.91 8.65 -14.91
CA LEU A 208 -10.43 9.51 -15.98
C LEU A 208 -10.60 10.96 -15.52
N VAL A 209 -11.06 11.16 -14.28
CA VAL A 209 -11.11 12.48 -13.63
C VAL A 209 -9.72 13.11 -13.52
N ALA A 210 -8.72 12.33 -13.12
CA ALA A 210 -7.34 12.80 -12.99
C ALA A 210 -6.70 13.14 -14.34
N LEU A 211 -7.11 12.47 -15.42
CA LEU A 211 -6.76 12.78 -16.81
C LEU A 211 -7.56 13.93 -17.42
N ASP A 212 -8.38 14.62 -16.63
CA ASP A 212 -9.23 15.73 -17.06
C ASP A 212 -10.18 15.35 -18.23
N SER A 213 -10.74 14.13 -18.17
CA SER A 213 -11.67 13.61 -19.16
C SER A 213 -12.90 14.52 -19.35
N PRO A 214 -13.35 14.76 -20.61
CA PRO A 214 -14.51 15.61 -20.90
C PRO A 214 -15.86 14.95 -20.58
N LEU A 215 -15.88 13.74 -20.05
CA LEU A 215 -17.11 13.01 -19.73
C LEU A 215 -17.94 13.74 -18.65
N GLU A 216 -19.24 13.85 -18.88
CA GLU A 216 -20.17 14.50 -17.95
C GLU A 216 -20.20 13.81 -16.57
N ALA A 217 -20.10 12.47 -16.54
CA ALA A 217 -20.01 11.73 -15.28
C ALA A 217 -18.78 12.13 -14.45
N CYS A 218 -17.63 12.37 -15.09
CA CYS A 218 -16.40 12.79 -14.41
C CYS A 218 -16.53 14.22 -13.85
N SER A 219 -17.15 15.14 -14.60
CA SER A 219 -17.34 16.51 -14.15
C SER A 219 -18.31 16.61 -12.97
N ILE A 220 -19.42 15.85 -13.02
CA ILE A 220 -20.39 15.74 -11.92
C ILE A 220 -19.71 15.12 -10.69
N TYR A 221 -18.91 14.06 -10.88
CA TYR A 221 -18.24 13.38 -9.77
C TYR A 221 -17.31 14.32 -8.99
N VAL A 222 -16.42 15.03 -9.68
CA VAL A 222 -15.48 15.99 -9.06
C VAL A 222 -16.24 17.11 -8.34
N LYS A 223 -17.24 17.69 -8.99
CA LYS A 223 -17.95 18.85 -8.45
C LYS A 223 -18.80 18.49 -7.22
N ARG A 224 -19.41 17.30 -7.22
CA ARG A 224 -20.40 16.91 -6.21
C ARG A 224 -19.85 16.05 -5.10
N TYR A 225 -18.86 15.20 -5.37
CA TYR A 225 -18.36 14.20 -4.42
C TYR A 225 -16.93 14.50 -3.96
N GLU A 226 -15.97 14.59 -4.88
CA GLU A 226 -14.54 14.70 -4.52
C GLU A 226 -13.83 15.90 -5.17
N PRO A 227 -14.09 17.14 -4.69
CA PRO A 227 -13.36 18.32 -5.13
C PRO A 227 -11.84 18.24 -4.88
N TYR A 228 -11.43 17.43 -3.91
CA TYR A 228 -10.03 17.23 -3.52
C TYR A 228 -9.13 16.76 -4.67
N LEU A 229 -9.68 16.09 -5.69
CA LEU A 229 -8.94 15.66 -6.88
C LEU A 229 -8.40 16.83 -7.73
N LYS A 230 -8.91 18.04 -7.51
CA LYS A 230 -8.47 19.28 -8.19
C LYS A 230 -7.57 20.15 -7.32
N ASP A 231 -7.10 19.65 -6.18
CA ASP A 231 -6.17 20.39 -5.33
C ASP A 231 -4.85 20.71 -6.10
N PRO A 232 -4.41 21.99 -6.13
CA PRO A 232 -3.19 22.40 -6.82
C PRO A 232 -1.91 21.77 -6.27
N VAL A 233 -1.94 21.17 -5.08
CA VAL A 233 -0.80 20.44 -4.50
C VAL A 233 -0.41 19.22 -5.35
N GLY A 234 -1.32 18.65 -6.15
CA GLY A 234 -1.00 17.62 -7.15
C GLY A 234 -0.98 16.17 -6.65
N TYR A 235 -0.73 15.91 -5.35
CA TYR A 235 -0.74 14.54 -4.81
C TYR A 235 -2.03 13.75 -5.08
N PRO A 236 -3.25 14.31 -4.89
CA PRO A 236 -4.48 13.53 -5.06
C PRO A 236 -4.66 13.06 -6.51
N ARG A 237 -4.29 13.92 -7.47
CA ARG A 237 -4.33 13.62 -8.90
C ARG A 237 -3.31 12.54 -9.27
N VAL A 238 -2.05 12.72 -8.88
CA VAL A 238 -0.97 11.76 -9.17
C VAL A 238 -1.27 10.40 -8.56
N MET A 239 -1.80 10.38 -7.35
CA MET A 239 -2.19 9.14 -6.68
C MET A 239 -3.31 8.41 -7.44
N MET A 240 -4.32 9.12 -7.94
CA MET A 240 -5.36 8.49 -8.76
C MET A 240 -4.81 7.95 -10.09
N LEU A 241 -3.85 8.63 -10.71
CA LEU A 241 -3.17 8.10 -11.89
C LEU A 241 -2.34 6.87 -11.55
N HIS A 242 -1.64 6.86 -10.42
CA HIS A 242 -0.87 5.70 -9.96
C HIS A 242 -1.80 4.49 -9.74
N LEU A 243 -2.93 4.69 -9.09
CA LEU A 243 -3.95 3.65 -8.92
C LEU A 243 -4.59 3.23 -10.25
N PHE A 244 -4.79 4.16 -11.18
CA PHE A 244 -5.36 3.86 -12.49
C PHE A 244 -4.42 3.02 -13.37
N PHE A 245 -3.12 3.33 -13.40
CA PHE A 245 -2.16 2.61 -14.24
C PHE A 245 -1.61 1.35 -13.59
N TYR A 246 -1.35 1.37 -12.28
CA TYR A 246 -0.72 0.24 -11.57
C TYR A 246 -1.70 -0.51 -10.67
N GLY A 247 -2.59 0.21 -9.98
CA GLY A 247 -3.58 -0.39 -9.09
C GLY A 247 -4.69 -1.15 -9.82
N LEU A 248 -5.21 -0.63 -10.94
CA LEU A 248 -6.31 -1.23 -11.67
C LEU A 248 -5.95 -2.61 -12.26
N PRO A 249 -4.79 -2.81 -12.93
CA PRO A 249 -4.36 -4.15 -13.32
C PRO A 249 -4.18 -5.09 -12.11
N LEU A 250 -3.73 -4.55 -10.97
CA LEU A 250 -3.55 -5.32 -9.74
C LEU A 250 -4.89 -5.80 -9.15
N LEU A 251 -5.90 -4.93 -9.15
CA LEU A 251 -7.27 -5.27 -8.76
C LEU A 251 -7.83 -6.39 -9.65
N GLY A 252 -7.53 -6.36 -10.95
CA GLY A 252 -7.85 -7.46 -11.86
C GLY A 252 -7.11 -8.76 -11.50
N ALA A 253 -5.83 -8.67 -11.13
CA ALA A 253 -5.04 -9.83 -10.70
C ALA A 253 -5.55 -10.47 -9.40
N PHE A 254 -6.28 -9.75 -8.55
CA PHE A 254 -6.89 -10.28 -7.33
C PHE A 254 -7.95 -11.35 -7.60
N VAL A 255 -8.60 -11.33 -8.76
CA VAL A 255 -9.54 -12.38 -9.18
C VAL A 255 -8.84 -13.75 -9.26
N TYR A 256 -7.54 -13.76 -9.59
CA TYR A 256 -6.72 -14.96 -9.68
C TYR A 256 -6.06 -15.36 -8.35
N GLY A 257 -6.43 -14.73 -7.23
CA GLY A 257 -5.88 -15.02 -5.91
C GLY A 257 -4.47 -14.52 -5.70
N SER A 258 -4.04 -13.56 -6.51
CA SER A 258 -2.83 -12.82 -6.22
C SER A 258 -2.96 -12.18 -4.84
N GLN A 259 -2.01 -12.43 -3.93
CA GLN A 259 -1.93 -11.69 -2.66
C GLN A 259 -1.22 -10.34 -2.83
N ALA A 260 -1.30 -9.78 -4.04
CA ALA A 260 -0.51 -8.61 -4.40
C ALA A 260 -0.76 -7.42 -3.45
N TRP A 261 0.36 -6.83 -3.01
CA TRP A 261 0.58 -5.43 -2.62
C TRP A 261 -0.69 -4.61 -2.42
N VAL A 262 -1.26 -4.70 -1.22
CA VAL A 262 -2.40 -3.86 -0.87
C VAL A 262 -1.88 -2.43 -0.66
N HIS A 263 -2.18 -1.53 -1.60
CA HIS A 263 -1.86 -0.10 -1.54
C HIS A 263 -2.75 0.65 -0.54
N MET A 264 -2.74 0.20 0.71
CA MET A 264 -3.53 0.74 1.80
C MET A 264 -3.05 2.14 2.21
N ASP A 265 -1.75 2.37 2.07
CA ASP A 265 -1.06 3.64 2.27
C ASP A 265 -1.60 4.78 1.41
N CYS A 266 -1.81 4.53 0.11
CA CYS A 266 -2.35 5.50 -0.82
C CYS A 266 -3.77 5.91 -0.41
N GLN A 267 -4.62 4.95 -0.04
CA GLN A 267 -5.98 5.28 0.41
C GLN A 267 -6.00 6.02 1.74
N TRP A 268 -5.13 5.64 2.68
CA TRP A 268 -4.96 6.36 3.93
C TRP A 268 -4.58 7.83 3.70
N ALA A 269 -3.53 8.07 2.91
CA ALA A 269 -3.05 9.42 2.62
C ALA A 269 -4.09 10.26 1.86
N HIS A 270 -4.88 9.64 0.98
CA HIS A 270 -5.97 10.31 0.28
C HIS A 270 -7.11 10.74 1.20
N ILE A 271 -7.64 9.80 1.99
CA ILE A 271 -8.76 10.05 2.89
C ILE A 271 -8.32 11.08 3.94
N GLY A 272 -7.18 10.82 4.60
CA GLY A 272 -6.63 11.72 5.60
C GLY A 272 -6.35 13.11 5.03
N GLY A 273 -5.77 13.18 3.82
CA GLY A 273 -5.50 14.44 3.13
C GLY A 273 -6.78 15.21 2.80
N SER A 274 -7.83 14.54 2.32
CA SER A 274 -9.11 15.17 1.99
C SER A 274 -9.84 15.76 3.21
N LEU A 275 -9.64 15.14 4.38
CA LEU A 275 -10.28 15.50 5.64
C LEU A 275 -9.44 16.47 6.49
N HIS A 276 -8.17 16.66 6.15
CA HIS A 276 -7.24 17.40 6.99
C HIS A 276 -7.62 18.90 7.08
N PRO A 277 -7.50 19.54 8.27
CA PRO A 277 -7.77 20.97 8.44
C PRO A 277 -6.86 21.90 7.61
N ARG A 278 -5.69 21.43 7.17
CA ARG A 278 -4.81 22.22 6.27
C ARG A 278 -5.25 22.20 4.80
N THR A 279 -6.22 21.36 4.43
CA THR A 279 -6.80 21.35 3.08
C THR A 279 -7.73 22.53 2.91
N THR A 280 -7.61 23.28 1.82
CA THR A 280 -8.43 24.48 1.57
C THR A 280 -9.91 24.11 1.51
N ALA A 281 -10.78 24.95 2.09
CA ALA A 281 -12.22 24.66 2.21
C ALA A 281 -12.90 24.34 0.87
N GLN A 282 -12.45 24.96 -0.23
CA GLN A 282 -12.98 24.71 -1.58
C GLN A 282 -12.72 23.28 -2.11
N PHE A 283 -11.71 22.59 -1.57
CA PHE A 283 -11.32 21.24 -1.99
C PHE A 283 -11.77 20.16 -0.99
N ARG A 284 -12.37 20.55 0.13
CA ARG A 284 -12.90 19.58 1.11
C ARG A 284 -14.18 18.94 0.60
N ILE A 285 -14.45 17.74 1.11
CA ILE A 285 -15.67 17.01 0.81
C ILE A 285 -16.87 17.80 1.37
N PRO A 286 -17.91 18.09 0.55
CA PRO A 286 -19.10 18.78 1.03
C PRO A 286 -19.84 17.99 2.11
N ASN A 287 -20.32 18.67 3.17
CA ASN A 287 -20.97 18.02 4.33
C ASN A 287 -22.14 17.09 3.96
N GLY A 288 -22.93 17.46 2.93
CA GLY A 288 -24.09 16.68 2.50
C GLY A 288 -23.75 15.32 1.87
N VAL A 289 -22.52 15.12 1.41
CA VAL A 289 -22.06 13.85 0.80
C VAL A 289 -20.92 13.18 1.59
N PHE A 290 -20.54 13.77 2.73
CA PHE A 290 -19.41 13.34 3.55
C PHE A 290 -19.42 11.83 3.82
N TRP A 291 -20.52 11.33 4.37
CA TRP A 291 -20.65 9.92 4.74
C TRP A 291 -20.62 9.00 3.52
N SER A 292 -21.23 9.40 2.41
CA SER A 292 -21.23 8.61 1.18
C SER A 292 -19.82 8.46 0.63
N VAL A 293 -19.05 9.55 0.59
CA VAL A 293 -17.66 9.56 0.12
C VAL A 293 -16.77 8.77 1.08
N LEU A 294 -16.93 8.95 2.39
CA LEU A 294 -16.15 8.23 3.39
C LEU A 294 -16.40 6.71 3.31
N VAL A 295 -17.67 6.29 3.27
CA VAL A 295 -18.04 4.86 3.15
C VAL A 295 -17.51 4.27 1.85
N ALA A 296 -17.63 4.98 0.72
CA ALA A 296 -17.10 4.50 -0.56
C ALA A 296 -15.57 4.29 -0.50
N ASN A 297 -14.84 5.24 0.10
CA ASN A 297 -13.40 5.15 0.29
C ASN A 297 -12.99 4.01 1.24
N LEU A 298 -13.71 3.82 2.34
CA LEU A 298 -13.47 2.73 3.28
C LEU A 298 -13.74 1.36 2.64
N LEU A 299 -14.83 1.23 1.88
CA LEU A 299 -15.13 0.01 1.13
C LEU A 299 -14.07 -0.28 0.07
N TYR A 300 -13.61 0.75 -0.63
CA TYR A 300 -12.54 0.64 -1.62
C TYR A 300 -11.22 0.17 -0.98
N ALA A 301 -10.86 0.71 0.20
CA ALA A 301 -9.69 0.28 0.96
C ALA A 301 -9.84 -1.14 1.54
N ALA A 302 -11.05 -1.52 1.98
CA ALA A 302 -11.32 -2.82 2.59
C ALA A 302 -11.35 -3.97 1.56
N THR A 303 -11.82 -3.72 0.34
CA THR A 303 -11.97 -4.74 -0.72
C THR A 303 -10.71 -5.60 -0.94
N PRO A 304 -9.52 -5.04 -1.21
CA PRO A 304 -8.31 -5.84 -1.41
C PRO A 304 -7.89 -6.61 -0.14
N ILE A 305 -8.18 -6.07 1.06
CA ILE A 305 -7.91 -6.74 2.34
C ILE A 305 -8.79 -7.98 2.48
N LEU A 306 -10.10 -7.84 2.20
CA LEU A 306 -11.05 -8.94 2.28
C LEU A 306 -10.70 -10.05 1.29
N VAL A 307 -10.25 -9.70 0.08
CA VAL A 307 -9.76 -10.69 -0.89
C VAL A 307 -8.50 -11.37 -0.38
N ALA A 308 -7.51 -10.63 0.14
CA ALA A 308 -6.29 -11.20 0.70
C ALA A 308 -6.60 -12.15 1.88
N LEU A 309 -7.48 -11.75 2.79
CA LEU A 309 -7.95 -12.59 3.91
C LEU A 309 -8.65 -13.86 3.41
N ARG A 310 -9.47 -13.75 2.37
CA ARG A 310 -10.13 -14.90 1.75
C ARG A 310 -9.13 -15.90 1.15
N VAL A 311 -8.08 -15.41 0.49
CA VAL A 311 -7.00 -16.23 -0.08
C VAL A 311 -6.21 -16.91 1.05
N CYS A 312 -5.89 -16.18 2.12
CA CYS A 312 -5.14 -16.72 3.27
C CYS A 312 -5.93 -17.77 4.06
N ASN A 313 -7.22 -17.54 4.32
CA ASN A 313 -8.04 -18.42 5.14
C ASN A 313 -8.44 -19.71 4.42
N ASN A 314 -8.62 -19.66 3.09
CA ASN A 314 -8.97 -20.84 2.31
C ASN A 314 -8.25 -20.78 0.95
N PRO A 315 -7.00 -21.29 0.89
CA PRO A 315 -6.17 -21.22 -0.30
C PRO A 315 -6.55 -22.25 -1.36
N TYR A 316 -7.38 -23.25 -1.04
CA TYR A 316 -7.64 -24.43 -1.87
C TYR A 316 -8.01 -24.10 -3.32
N PHE A 317 -8.80 -23.04 -3.53
CA PHE A 317 -9.20 -22.63 -4.87
C PHE A 317 -8.03 -22.12 -5.73
N PHE A 318 -7.00 -21.54 -5.11
CA PHE A 318 -5.86 -20.93 -5.78
C PHE A 318 -4.63 -21.85 -5.84
N LEU A 319 -4.73 -23.08 -5.31
CA LEU A 319 -3.63 -24.04 -5.37
C LEU A 319 -3.52 -24.64 -6.76
N LYS A 320 -2.28 -24.89 -7.19
CA LYS A 320 -2.03 -25.70 -8.38
C LYS A 320 -2.37 -27.14 -8.05
N ILE A 321 -3.25 -27.74 -8.85
CA ILE A 321 -3.56 -29.17 -8.77
C ILE A 321 -2.40 -29.93 -9.42
N ALA A 322 -1.78 -30.85 -8.68
CA ALA A 322 -0.88 -31.83 -9.27
C ALA A 322 -1.70 -33.05 -9.73
N PRO A 323 -1.41 -33.63 -10.91
CA PRO A 323 -1.97 -34.92 -11.27
C PRO A 323 -1.57 -35.96 -10.22
N PHE A 324 -2.52 -36.77 -9.77
CA PHE A 324 -2.26 -37.79 -8.75
C PHE A 324 -1.21 -38.80 -9.27
N PRO A 325 -0.24 -39.23 -8.43
CA PRO A 325 0.65 -40.32 -8.79
C PRO A 325 -0.19 -41.57 -9.08
N GLY A 326 -0.18 -42.05 -10.33
CA GLY A 326 -1.00 -43.19 -10.78
C GLY A 326 -2.19 -42.84 -11.70
N GLN A 327 -2.44 -41.56 -12.03
CA GLN A 327 -3.47 -41.14 -12.97
C GLN A 327 -2.99 -40.96 -14.43
N THR A 328 -1.97 -41.71 -14.86
CA THR A 328 -1.66 -41.86 -16.29
C THR A 328 -2.69 -42.78 -16.93
N GLY A 329 -3.77 -42.23 -17.51
CA GLY A 329 -4.71 -43.00 -18.34
C GLY A 329 -6.21 -42.78 -18.13
N LEU A 330 -6.65 -41.82 -17.31
CA LEU A 330 -8.08 -41.45 -17.21
C LEU A 330 -8.34 -40.12 -17.94
N PRO A 331 -9.44 -40.01 -18.73
CA PRO A 331 -9.62 -38.95 -19.71
C PRO A 331 -10.12 -37.68 -19.03
N ASN A 332 -9.22 -36.94 -18.39
CA ASN A 332 -9.42 -35.51 -18.15
C ASN A 332 -8.55 -34.77 -19.15
N SER A 333 -9.00 -34.77 -20.39
CA SER A 333 -8.39 -34.01 -21.47
C SER A 333 -9.43 -33.04 -22.01
N GLU A 334 -9.29 -31.76 -21.68
CA GLU A 334 -9.76 -30.66 -22.55
C GLU A 334 -9.01 -30.68 -23.91
N GLU A 335 -8.05 -31.59 -24.11
CA GLU A 335 -7.26 -31.78 -25.33
C GLU A 335 -7.86 -32.82 -26.31
N LYS A 336 -9.17 -33.11 -26.27
CA LYS A 336 -9.80 -34.03 -27.24
C LYS A 336 -10.66 -33.39 -28.33
N ASP A 337 -10.91 -32.09 -28.30
CA ASP A 337 -11.85 -31.46 -29.23
C ASP A 337 -11.23 -30.81 -30.48
N THR A 338 -9.93 -30.90 -30.72
CA THR A 338 -9.29 -30.28 -31.91
C THR A 338 -8.72 -31.27 -32.94
N LYS A 339 -9.00 -32.57 -32.83
CA LYS A 339 -8.57 -33.53 -33.87
C LYS A 339 -9.63 -34.56 -34.25
N ILE A 340 -10.77 -34.11 -34.79
CA ILE A 340 -11.56 -34.94 -35.71
C ILE A 340 -12.10 -34.09 -36.86
N LYS A 341 -11.88 -34.59 -38.09
CA LYS A 341 -12.18 -34.09 -39.45
C LYS A 341 -10.93 -33.44 -40.07
N ASP A 342 -10.28 -34.05 -41.06
CA ASP A 342 -10.88 -34.64 -42.26
C ASP A 342 -10.46 -36.08 -42.59
N LYS A 343 -11.34 -36.70 -43.38
CA LYS A 343 -11.32 -38.07 -43.91
C LYS A 343 -10.12 -38.37 -44.80
#